data_AF-A0A2G9P0I8-F1
#
_entry.id   AF-A0A2G9P0I8-F1
#
_cell.length_a   1.000
_cell.length_b   1.000
_cell.length_c   1.000
_cell.angle_alpha   90.00
_cell.angle_beta   90.00
_cell.angle_gamma   90.00
#
_symmetry.space_group_name_H-M   'P 1'
#
loop_
_entity.id
_entity.type
_entity.pdbx_description
1 polymer ?
#
loop_
_entity_poly.entity_id
_entity_poly.type
_entity_poly.pdbx_seq_one_letter_code
_entity_poly.pdbx_strand_id
1 'polypeptide(L)' 'MRLRRCTACGAYTLSETHCSVGSANPHPPRYSAEDKYASYRRKARHGG' A
#
# COMPACT_ATOMS: atom_id res chain seq x y z
N MET A 1 12.23 4.53 2.41
CA MET A 1 11.43 4.87 3.62
C MET A 1 11.41 3.64 4.51
N ARG A 2 11.87 3.74 5.76
CA ARG A 2 11.95 2.57 6.68
C ARG A 2 10.71 2.39 7.56
N LEU A 3 9.86 3.41 7.64
CA LEU A 3 8.62 3.35 8.43
C LEU A 3 7.58 2.50 7.71
N ARG A 4 7.03 1.51 8.42
CA ARG A 4 5.98 0.59 7.96
C ARG A 4 4.75 0.76 8.85
N ARG A 5 3.59 0.33 8.36
CA ARG A 5 2.31 0.35 9.09
C ARG A 5 1.72 -1.04 9.10
N CYS A 6 1.30 -1.51 10.28
CA CYS A 6 0.62 -2.78 10.45
C CYS A 6 -0.74 -2.74 9.73
N THR A 7 -1.02 -3.76 8.92
CA THR A 7 -2.28 -3.87 8.16
C THR A 7 -3.46 -4.33 9.02
N ALA A 8 -3.22 -4.91 10.20
CA ALA A 8 -4.27 -5.33 11.13
C ALA A 8 -4.72 -4.22 12.09
N CYS A 9 -3.78 -3.53 12.76
CA CYS A 9 -4.10 -2.55 13.80
C CYS A 9 -3.71 -1.09 13.47
N GLY A 10 -3.02 -0.84 12.36
CA GLY A 10 -2.64 0.51 11.92
C GLY A 10 -1.46 1.15 12.66
N ALA A 11 -0.87 0.46 13.65
CA ALA A 11 0.32 0.93 14.36
C ALA A 11 1.53 1.06 13.40
N TYR A 12 2.37 2.07 13.66
CA TYR A 12 3.61 2.26 12.93
C TYR A 12 4.74 1.42 13.54
N THR A 13 5.57 0.83 12.68
CA THR A 13 6.67 -0.04 13.07
C THR A 13 7.83 0.06 12.07
N LEU A 14 9.04 -0.29 12.50
CA LEU A 14 10.19 -0.48 11.61
C LEU A 14 10.37 -1.96 11.22
N SER A 15 9.69 -2.87 11.91
CA SER A 15 9.72 -4.31 11.66
C SER A 15 8.85 -4.70 10.47
N GLU A 16 9.22 -5.76 9.78
CA GLU A 16 8.44 -6.29 8.65
C GLU A 16 7.12 -6.93 9.09
N THR A 17 7.02 -7.31 10.36
CA THR A 17 5.87 -7.97 10.95
C THR A 17 5.44 -7.28 12.24
N HIS A 18 4.13 -7.21 12.46
CA HIS A 18 3.50 -6.68 13.68
C HIS A 18 2.12 -7.33 13.83
N CYS A 19 1.69 -7.67 15.04
CA CYS A 19 0.46 -8.46 15.27
C CYS A 19 0.41 -9.75 14.44
N SER A 20 1.55 -10.44 14.25
CA SER A 20 1.69 -11.63 13.40
C SER A 20 1.26 -11.45 11.93
N VAL A 21 1.06 -10.21 11.47
CA VAL A 21 0.76 -9.87 10.07
C VAL A 21 1.86 -9.01 9.48
N GLY A 22 1.96 -9.01 8.15
CA GLY A 22 2.93 -8.17 7.43
C GLY A 22 2.64 -6.68 7.58
N SER A 23 3.69 -5.88 7.69
CA SER A 23 3.62 -4.42 7.69
C SER A 23 3.89 -3.85 6.29
N ALA A 24 3.06 -2.89 5.87
CA ALA A 24 3.12 -2.29 4.55
C ALA A 24 3.76 -0.90 4.58
N ASN A 25 4.25 -0.42 3.44
CA ASN A 25 4.69 0.96 3.31
C ASN A 25 3.48 1.89 3.44
N PRO A 26 3.45 2.84 4.41
CA PRO A 26 2.33 3.74 4.59
C PRO A 26 2.30 4.88 3.57
N HIS A 27 3.38 5.12 2.83
CA HIS A 27 3.40 6.18 1.84
C HIS A 27 2.60 5.76 0.60
N PRO A 28 1.70 6.63 0.09
CA PRO A 28 0.97 6.33 -1.12
C PRO A 28 1.92 6.14 -2.32
N PRO A 29 1.46 5.46 -3.38
CA PRO A 29 2.16 5.47 -4.66
C PRO A 29 2.39 6.91 -5.14
N ARG A 30 3.51 7.16 -5.83
CA ARG A 30 3.79 8.46 -6.43
C ARG A 30 2.73 8.79 -7.49
N TYR A 31 2.27 10.05 -7.49
CA TYR A 31 1.40 10.56 -8.53
C TYR A 31 2.16 10.73 -9.86
N SER A 32 1.52 10.38 -10.97
CA SER A 32 1.97 10.65 -12.34
C SER A 32 0.80 11.23 -13.11
N ALA A 33 1.02 12.34 -13.80
CA ALA A 33 -0.01 13.00 -14.60
C ALA A 33 -0.43 12.14 -15.81
N GLU A 34 0.51 11.43 -16.42
CA GLU A 34 0.22 10.57 -17.57
C GLU A 34 -0.53 9.29 -17.19
N ASP A 35 -0.34 8.79 -15.96
CA ASP A 35 -1.00 7.58 -15.41
C ASP A 35 -1.20 6.44 -16.43
N LYS A 36 -0.08 5.96 -17.01
CA LYS A 36 -0.07 4.97 -18.09
C LYS A 36 -0.87 3.69 -17.78
N TYR A 37 -1.03 3.35 -16.51
CA TYR A 37 -1.73 2.15 -16.04
C TYR A 37 -3.13 2.43 -15.46
N ALA A 38 -3.71 3.61 -15.72
CA ALA A 38 -5.02 4.02 -15.20
C ALA A 38 -6.14 3.02 -15.52
N SER A 39 -6.18 2.52 -16.77
CA SER A 39 -7.20 1.60 -17.24
C SER A 39 -7.11 0.25 -16.55
N TYR A 40 -5.89 -0.30 -16.45
CA TYR A 40 -5.61 -1.55 -15.74
C TYR A 40 -5.97 -1.45 -14.25
N ARG A 41 -5.52 -0.38 -13.57
CA ARG A 41 -5.81 -0.17 -12.13
C ARG A 41 -7.30 -0.02 -11.84
N ARG A 42 -8.06 0.64 -12.72
CA ARG A 42 -9.52 0.77 -12.59
C ARG A 42 -10.22 -0.57 -12.79
N LYS A 43 -9.84 -1.34 -13.81
CA LYS A 43 -10.38 -2.68 -14.07
C LYS A 43 -10.09 -3.63 -12.90
N ALA A 44 -8.87 -3.65 -12.37
CA ALA A 44 -8.53 -4.50 -11.23
C ALA A 44 -9.34 -4.18 -9.96
N ARG A 45 -9.82 -2.94 -9.81
CA ARG A 45 -10.60 -2.51 -8.64
C ARG A 45 -12.12 -2.68 -8.82
N HIS A 46 -12.63 -2.61 -10.06
CA HIS A 46 -14.07 -2.54 -10.33
C HIS A 46 -14.59 -3.62 -11.29
N GLY A 47 -13.72 -4.33 -12.01
CA GLY A 47 -14.08 -5.25 -13.09
C GLY A 47 -14.34 -6.68 -12.59
N GLY A 48 -15.21 -6.81 -11.58
CA GLY A 48 -15.84 -8.08 -11.22
C GLY A 48 -17.06 -8.34 -12.10
#